data_AF-A0A5S3WGA7-F1
#
_entry.id   AF-A0A5S3WGA7-F1
#
_cell.length_a   1.000
_cell.length_b   1.000
_cell.length_c   1.000
_cell.angle_alpha   90.00
_cell.angle_beta   90.00
_cell.angle_gamma   90.00
#
_symmetry.space_group_name_H-M   'P 1'
#
loop_
_entity.id
_entity.type
_entity.pdbx_description
1 polymer ?
#
loop_
_entity_poly.entity_id
_entity_poly.type
_entity_poly.pdbx_seq_one_letter_code
_entity_poly.pdbx_strand_id
1 'polypeptide(L)'
;NLRGYYTGGTIHFVINNQIGFTTDFDDARSADYCTSIAAMVQAPVMHVNGDDPEAVVKCAEIATRYRQEFNSDIFIDMVCYRRHGHNE
;
A
#
# COMPACT_ATOMS: atom_id res chain seq x y z
N ASN A 1 3.06 0.06 -19.96
CA ASN A 1 3.02 -1.43 -19.98
C ASN A 1 3.96 -1.99 -21.04
N LEU A 2 5.00 -2.70 -20.59
CA LEU A 2 5.94 -3.40 -21.46
C LEU A 2 5.43 -4.82 -21.71
N ARG A 3 5.26 -5.22 -22.98
CA ARG A 3 4.63 -6.50 -23.37
C ARG A 3 5.24 -7.74 -22.70
N GLY A 4 6.55 -7.74 -22.45
CA GLY A 4 7.26 -8.88 -21.84
C GLY A 4 7.15 -8.97 -20.31
N TYR A 5 6.65 -7.94 -19.63
CA TYR A 5 6.61 -7.83 -18.16
C TYR A 5 5.19 -7.61 -17.64
N TYR A 6 4.20 -7.55 -18.52
CA TYR A 6 2.84 -7.23 -18.16
C TYR A 6 2.15 -8.40 -17.47
N THR A 7 1.59 -8.14 -16.29
CA THR A 7 0.88 -9.11 -15.44
C THR A 7 -0.61 -8.79 -15.27
N GLY A 8 -1.13 -7.76 -15.95
CA GLY A 8 -2.52 -7.31 -15.78
C GLY A 8 -2.78 -6.47 -14.53
N GLY A 9 -1.75 -5.81 -13.99
CA GLY A 9 -1.86 -5.01 -12.78
C GLY A 9 -1.67 -5.82 -11.50
N THR A 10 -0.95 -5.23 -10.55
CA THR A 10 -0.63 -5.80 -9.23
C THR A 10 -1.37 -5.04 -8.14
N ILE A 11 -1.94 -5.77 -7.18
CA ILE A 11 -2.48 -5.16 -5.96
C ILE A 11 -1.34 -5.12 -4.94
N HIS A 12 -0.91 -3.93 -4.57
CA HIS A 12 0.13 -3.70 -3.59
C HIS A 12 -0.50 -3.41 -2.24
N PHE A 13 -0.30 -4.28 -1.25
CA PHE A 13 -0.79 -4.08 0.11
C PHE A 13 0.38 -3.76 1.03
N VAL A 14 0.47 -2.52 1.49
CA VAL A 14 1.53 -2.06 2.39
C VAL A 14 1.02 -2.09 3.82
N ILE A 15 1.68 -2.89 4.67
CA ILE A 15 1.46 -2.89 6.11
C ILE A 15 2.29 -1.75 6.70
N ASN A 16 1.70 -0.57 6.77
CA ASN A 16 2.36 0.64 7.24
C ASN A 16 2.24 0.73 8.76
N ASN A 17 3.12 0.01 9.44
CA ASN A 17 3.26 0.04 10.90
C ASN A 17 4.04 1.27 11.42
N GLN A 18 4.33 2.23 10.54
CA GLN A 18 4.97 3.52 10.81
C GLN A 18 6.44 3.48 11.27
N ILE A 19 7.08 2.30 11.33
CA ILE A 19 8.47 2.16 11.79
C ILE A 19 9.26 1.09 11.02
N GLY A 20 10.47 1.46 10.57
CA GLY A 20 11.43 0.53 9.95
C GLY A 20 12.53 0.17 10.93
N PHE A 21 12.50 -1.04 11.52
CA PHE A 21 13.43 -1.42 12.60
C PHE A 21 13.36 -0.44 13.79
N THR A 22 14.32 0.49 13.88
CA THR A 22 14.44 1.58 14.86
C THR A 22 14.26 2.97 14.23
N THR A 23 14.07 3.06 12.91
CA THR A 23 13.99 4.31 12.15
C THR A 23 12.53 4.72 11.99
N ASP A 24 12.21 5.95 12.39
CA ASP A 24 10.89 6.55 12.22
C ASP A 24 10.63 6.94 10.77
N PHE A 25 9.35 7.11 10.42
CA PHE A 25 8.98 7.36 9.03
C PHE A 25 9.51 8.69 8.48
N ASP A 26 9.68 9.72 9.32
CA ASP A 26 10.22 11.02 8.90
C ASP A 26 11.69 10.93 8.44
N ASP A 27 12.47 10.05 9.05
CA ASP A 27 13.87 9.82 8.67
C ASP A 27 14.00 8.84 7.49
N ALA A 28 12.98 8.01 7.26
CA ALA A 28 13.00 6.93 6.28
C ALA A 28 12.62 7.35 4.86
N ARG A 29 11.92 8.48 4.69
CA ARG A 29 11.43 8.94 3.38
C ARG A 29 11.40 10.45 3.26
N SER A 30 11.52 10.96 2.03
CA SER A 30 11.41 12.39 1.70
C SER A 30 10.03 12.76 1.14
N ALA A 31 9.00 11.96 1.43
CA ALA A 31 7.64 12.14 0.92
C ALA A 31 6.61 11.82 2.00
N ASP A 32 5.42 12.40 1.87
CA ASP A 32 4.36 12.32 2.88
C ASP A 32 3.93 10.87 3.18
N TYR A 33 3.80 10.04 2.13
CA TYR A 33 3.30 8.66 2.25
C TYR A 33 4.35 7.63 1.85
N CYS A 34 4.34 6.46 2.51
CA CYS A 34 5.20 5.33 2.12
C CYS A 34 4.88 4.81 0.70
N THR A 35 3.68 5.12 0.20
CA THR A 35 3.18 4.76 -1.12
C THR A 35 3.31 5.87 -2.16
N SER A 36 3.95 7.00 -1.87
CA SER A 36 4.15 8.10 -2.85
C SER A 36 4.85 7.65 -4.14
N ILE A 37 5.58 6.52 -4.11
CA ILE A 37 6.18 5.89 -5.29
C ILE A 37 5.15 5.48 -6.35
N ALA A 38 3.90 5.20 -5.95
CA ALA A 38 2.81 4.85 -6.85
C ALA A 38 2.52 5.93 -7.90
N ALA A 39 2.82 7.21 -7.59
CA ALA A 39 2.66 8.32 -8.51
C ALA A 39 3.53 8.18 -9.77
N MET A 40 4.69 7.49 -9.70
CA MET A 40 5.56 7.26 -10.86
C MET A 40 4.89 6.45 -11.96
N VAL A 41 3.96 5.57 -11.60
CA VAL A 41 3.17 4.75 -12.53
C VAL A 41 1.70 5.20 -12.60
N GLN A 42 1.38 6.34 -11.97
CA GLN A 42 0.02 6.89 -11.88
C GLN A 42 -1.01 5.89 -11.34
N ALA A 43 -0.59 5.02 -10.43
CA ALA A 43 -1.48 4.05 -9.79
C ALA A 43 -2.26 4.72 -8.65
N PRO A 44 -3.58 4.43 -8.51
CA PRO A 44 -4.36 4.90 -7.38
C PRO A 44 -3.87 4.31 -6.06
N VAL A 45 -4.03 5.08 -4.99
CA VAL A 45 -3.68 4.71 -3.63
C VAL A 45 -4.89 4.91 -2.72
N MET A 46 -5.21 3.91 -1.91
CA MET A 46 -6.17 4.02 -0.80
C MET A 46 -5.41 3.94 0.51
N HIS A 47 -5.52 4.99 1.34
CA HIS A 47 -5.01 4.99 2.70
C HIS A 47 -6.15 4.60 3.64
N VAL A 48 -5.94 3.58 4.47
CA VAL A 48 -6.98 3.02 5.33
C VAL A 48 -6.46 2.78 6.75
N ASN A 49 -7.31 3.05 7.74
CA ASN A 49 -6.99 2.79 9.14
C ASN A 49 -7.11 1.28 9.43
N GLY A 50 -6.02 0.65 9.87
CA GLY A 50 -5.98 -0.76 10.24
C GLY A 50 -6.82 -1.13 11.48
N ASP A 51 -7.19 -0.15 12.31
CA ASP A 51 -8.10 -0.34 13.44
C ASP A 51 -9.58 -0.40 13.01
N ASP A 52 -9.89 -0.12 11.73
CA ASP A 52 -11.21 -0.32 11.12
C ASP A 52 -11.17 -1.49 10.11
N PRO A 53 -11.41 -2.73 10.55
CA PRO A 53 -11.31 -3.90 9.68
C PRO A 53 -12.36 -3.91 8.56
N GLU A 54 -13.53 -3.31 8.75
CA GLU A 54 -14.57 -3.23 7.71
C GLU A 54 -14.12 -2.31 6.57
N ALA A 55 -13.50 -1.18 6.90
CA ALA A 55 -12.90 -0.29 5.90
C ALA A 55 -11.75 -0.98 5.14
N VAL A 56 -10.90 -1.76 5.83
CA VAL A 56 -9.81 -2.52 5.18
C VAL A 56 -10.36 -3.54 4.18
N VAL A 57 -11.38 -4.31 4.58
CA VAL A 57 -12.08 -5.25 3.68
C VAL A 57 -12.66 -4.50 2.48
N LYS A 58 -13.28 -3.34 2.72
CA LYS A 58 -13.86 -2.53 1.64
C LYS A 58 -12.80 -2.05 0.65
N CYS A 59 -11.64 -1.59 1.12
CA CYS A 59 -10.51 -1.22 0.28
C CYS A 59 -10.00 -2.41 -0.54
N ALA A 60 -9.89 -3.60 0.06
CA ALA A 60 -9.48 -4.82 -0.66
C ALA A 60 -10.47 -5.21 -1.77
N GLU A 61 -11.77 -5.11 -1.52
CA GLU A 61 -12.80 -5.32 -2.55
C GLU A 61 -12.69 -4.33 -3.70
N ILE A 62 -12.54 -3.03 -3.39
CA ILE A 62 -12.39 -1.97 -4.40
C ILE A 62 -11.12 -2.19 -5.22
N ALA A 63 -9.99 -2.51 -4.57
CA ALA A 63 -8.72 -2.77 -5.24
C ALA A 63 -8.82 -3.96 -6.19
N THR A 64 -9.48 -5.04 -5.76
CA THR A 64 -9.72 -6.21 -6.58
C THR A 64 -10.55 -5.85 -7.82
N ARG A 65 -11.66 -5.14 -7.64
CA ARG A 65 -12.51 -4.72 -8.78
C ARG A 65 -11.76 -3.79 -9.73
N TYR A 66 -11.02 -2.81 -9.21
CA TYR A 66 -10.22 -1.89 -10.02
C TYR A 66 -9.18 -2.65 -10.86
N ARG A 67 -8.43 -3.56 -10.25
CA ARG A 67 -7.45 -4.39 -10.97
C ARG A 67 -8.11 -5.21 -12.07
N GLN A 68 -9.27 -5.83 -11.80
CA GLN A 68 -9.99 -6.64 -12.80
C GLN A 68 -10.54 -5.80 -13.97
N GLU A 69 -11.05 -4.61 -13.68
CA GLU A 69 -11.63 -3.73 -14.69
C GLU A 69 -10.55 -3.07 -15.57
N PHE A 70 -9.52 -2.53 -14.94
CA PHE A 70 -8.54 -1.67 -15.63
C PHE A 70 -7.22 -2.37 -15.94
N ASN A 71 -6.99 -3.56 -15.38
CA ASN A 71 -5.73 -4.31 -15.49
C ASN A 71 -4.48 -3.45 -15.18
N SER A 72 -4.61 -2.61 -14.15
CA SER A 72 -3.60 -1.65 -13.72
C SER A 72 -3.28 -1.83 -12.24
N ASP A 73 -2.09 -1.39 -11.83
CA ASP A 73 -1.65 -1.43 -10.45
C ASP A 73 -2.54 -0.56 -9.55
N ILE A 74 -2.70 -0.99 -8.30
CA ILE A 74 -3.40 -0.24 -7.25
C ILE A 74 -2.75 -0.53 -5.90
N PHE A 75 -2.67 0.49 -5.05
CA PHE A 75 -2.03 0.41 -3.75
C PHE A 75 -3.05 0.56 -2.63
N ILE A 76 -2.89 -0.25 -1.58
CA ILE A 76 -3.55 -0.12 -0.28
C ILE A 76 -2.46 0.18 0.74
N ASP A 77 -2.52 1.34 1.37
CA ASP A 77 -1.68 1.74 2.50
C ASP A 77 -2.49 1.57 3.78
N MET A 78 -2.27 0.44 4.48
CA MET A 78 -2.94 0.16 5.74
C MET A 78 -2.10 0.71 6.90
N VAL A 79 -2.52 1.84 7.44
CA VAL A 79 -1.88 2.47 8.59
C VAL A 79 -2.20 1.68 9.85
N CYS A 80 -1.16 1.21 10.54
CA CYS A 80 -1.27 0.40 11.75
C CYS A 80 -0.07 0.66 12.67
N TYR A 81 0.22 -0.27 13.58
CA TYR A 81 1.36 -0.22 14.48
C TYR A 81 1.98 -1.60 14.70
N ARG A 82 3.25 -1.64 15.11
CA ARG A 82 3.92 -2.88 15.56
C ARG A 82 3.90 -2.93 17.08
N ARG A 83 3.20 -3.91 17.66
CA ARG A 83 3.05 -4.05 19.12
C ARG A 83 4.35 -4.44 19.84
N HIS A 84 5.19 -5.25 19.19
CA HIS A 84 6.44 -5.78 19.74
C HIS A 84 7.67 -5.15 19.07
N GLY A 85 8.86 -5.51 19.55
CA GLY A 85 10.14 -5.17 18.91
C GLY A 85 10.21 -5.68 17.46
N HIS A 86 11.24 -5.29 16.72
CA HIS A 86 11.40 -5.75 15.33
C HIS A 86 11.61 -7.27 15.23
N ASN A 87 12.33 -7.83 16.21
CA ASN A 87 12.49 -9.26 16.40
C ASN A 87 11.86 -9.64 17.76
N GLU A 88 11.44 -10.90 17.85
CA GLU A 88 10.95 -11.52 19.08
C GLU A 88 12.11 -12.03 19.96
#